data_AF-A0AAU9BR16-F1
#
_entry.id   AF-A0AAU9BR16-F1
#
_cell.length_a   1.000
_cell.length_b   1.000
_cell.length_c   1.000
_cell.angle_alpha   90.00
_cell.angle_beta   90.00
_cell.angle_gamma   90.00
#
_symmetry.space_group_name_H-M   'P 1'
#
loop_
_entity.id
_entity.type
_entity.pdbx_description
1 polymer ?
#
loop_
_entity_poly.entity_id
_entity_poly.type
_entity_poly.pdbx_seq_one_letter_code
_entity_poly.pdbx_strand_id
1 'polypeptide(L)'
;MFAPSLDDSVPKKSTSIHGLRNIFKHTFDGSFGQKFCVRIEEPEKITRFNEIGKTVFFDVMSYYISKGMGEVHNLTNQASIDLVNELEPLERTLLNRIQDPIENMHRTVDKQGYNVLLRRRTQQRKIIIAKMDSATLYNINIEHESPQPVQENVIITRFNMLTGTGRLLLDRQSDSIAFRHALNWEHVLQSQENKFSRNLDVNNRGGRDAFIPITISAIKLRNHIGELKTYIIQEVL
;
A
#
# COMPACT_ATOMS: atom_id res chain seq x y z
N MET A 1 -6.51 -5.62 -11.18
CA MET A 1 -5.17 -5.97 -11.70
C MET A 1 -4.46 -4.68 -12.04
N PHE A 2 -3.19 -4.58 -11.64
CA PHE A 2 -2.30 -3.45 -11.92
C PHE A 2 -1.74 -3.58 -13.34
N ALA A 3 -1.96 -2.57 -14.17
CA ALA A 3 -1.13 -2.36 -15.35
C ALA A 3 -0.11 -1.30 -14.92
N PRO A 4 1.21 -1.58 -14.96
CA PRO A 4 2.21 -0.52 -15.00
C PRO A 4 1.75 0.49 -16.04
N SER A 5 1.63 1.75 -15.63
CA SER A 5 0.68 2.68 -16.19
C SER A 5 0.86 2.84 -17.70
N LEU A 6 -0.19 2.51 -18.45
CA LEU A 6 -0.33 2.89 -19.86
C LEU A 6 -0.79 4.36 -19.99
N ASP A 7 -0.71 5.09 -18.88
CA ASP A 7 -1.14 6.46 -18.64
C ASP A 7 0.00 7.16 -17.87
N ASP A 8 0.12 8.48 -17.95
CA ASP A 8 1.06 9.27 -17.12
C ASP A 8 0.63 9.38 -15.64
N SER A 9 -0.38 8.61 -15.24
CA SER A 9 -0.96 8.63 -13.90
C SER A 9 -1.39 7.24 -13.43
N VAL A 10 -1.47 7.05 -12.10
CA VAL A 10 -1.88 5.79 -11.48
C VAL A 10 -3.37 5.81 -11.16
N PRO A 11 -4.22 5.02 -11.84
CA PRO A 11 -5.66 5.09 -11.63
C PRO A 11 -6.11 4.45 -10.29
N LYS A 12 -6.97 5.18 -9.56
CA LYS A 12 -7.40 4.87 -8.18
C LYS A 12 -8.46 3.73 -8.08
N LYS A 13 -9.19 3.35 -9.14
CA LYS A 13 -10.23 2.28 -9.11
C LYS A 13 -10.08 1.28 -10.28
N SER A 14 -10.20 -0.03 -9.99
CA SER A 14 -9.97 -1.11 -10.97
C SER A 14 -11.11 -1.28 -12.00
N THR A 15 -12.30 -0.76 -11.73
CA THR A 15 -13.48 -0.86 -12.59
C THR A 15 -13.65 0.34 -13.52
N SER A 16 -12.84 1.39 -13.35
CA SER A 16 -12.99 2.67 -14.07
C SER A 16 -11.67 3.15 -14.68
N ILE A 17 -10.72 2.25 -14.96
CA ILE A 17 -9.62 2.62 -15.85
C ILE A 17 -10.21 2.63 -17.26
N HIS A 18 -10.46 3.83 -17.78
CA HIS A 18 -10.94 3.98 -19.15
C HIS A 18 -9.99 3.23 -20.09
N GLY A 19 -10.55 2.40 -20.97
CA GLY A 19 -9.74 1.63 -21.91
C GLY A 19 -9.09 0.33 -21.37
N LEU A 20 -9.31 -0.08 -20.11
CA LEU A 20 -8.78 -1.36 -19.57
C LEU A 20 -9.88 -2.22 -18.93
N ARG A 21 -10.08 -3.44 -19.44
CA ARG A 21 -11.10 -4.39 -18.95
C ARG A 21 -10.49 -5.71 -18.50
N ASN A 22 -10.85 -6.15 -17.29
CA ASN A 22 -10.52 -7.49 -16.80
C ASN A 22 -11.60 -8.48 -17.24
N ILE A 23 -11.19 -9.61 -17.82
CA ILE A 23 -12.09 -10.67 -18.25
C ILE A 23 -11.66 -11.95 -17.55
N PHE A 24 -12.48 -12.43 -16.62
CA PHE A 24 -12.29 -13.74 -16.00
C PHE A 24 -12.65 -14.82 -17.02
N LYS A 25 -11.80 -15.84 -17.11
CA LYS A 25 -12.00 -16.99 -18.00
C LYS A 25 -12.51 -18.17 -17.19
N HIS A 26 -13.28 -19.03 -17.85
CA HIS A 26 -13.80 -20.24 -17.24
C HIS A 26 -12.69 -21.08 -16.60
N THR A 27 -12.98 -21.54 -15.39
CA THR A 27 -12.20 -22.49 -14.59
C THR A 27 -13.09 -23.69 -14.30
N PHE A 28 -12.51 -24.87 -14.08
CA PHE A 28 -13.28 -26.06 -13.73
C PHE A 28 -13.44 -26.14 -12.21
N ASP A 29 -14.47 -26.85 -11.74
CA ASP A 29 -14.76 -27.00 -10.32
C ASP A 29 -13.61 -27.70 -9.57
N GLY A 30 -13.26 -27.19 -8.39
CA GLY A 30 -12.11 -27.65 -7.63
C GLY A 30 -10.75 -27.08 -8.10
N SER A 31 -10.73 -26.22 -9.12
CA SER A 31 -9.51 -25.51 -9.53
C SER A 31 -9.13 -24.42 -8.52
N PHE A 32 -7.94 -24.53 -7.91
CA PHE A 32 -7.31 -23.46 -7.13
C PHE A 32 -6.75 -22.30 -8.00
N GLY A 33 -6.85 -22.39 -9.32
CA GLY A 33 -6.33 -21.39 -10.24
C GLY A 33 -7.43 -20.57 -10.92
N GLN A 34 -7.34 -19.24 -10.85
CA GLN A 34 -8.15 -18.32 -11.64
C GLN A 34 -7.41 -17.88 -12.91
N LYS A 35 -8.04 -18.08 -14.07
CA LYS A 35 -7.54 -17.53 -15.34
C LYS A 35 -8.24 -16.20 -15.62
N PHE A 36 -7.50 -15.20 -16.07
CA PHE A 36 -8.07 -13.94 -16.53
C PHE A 36 -7.24 -13.38 -17.69
N CYS A 37 -7.77 -12.38 -18.38
CA CYS A 37 -7.00 -11.53 -19.27
C CYS A 37 -7.35 -10.06 -19.06
N VAL A 38 -6.36 -9.19 -19.29
CA VAL A 38 -6.55 -7.75 -19.39
C VAL A 38 -6.72 -7.42 -20.86
N ARG A 39 -7.84 -6.80 -21.21
CA ARG A 39 -8.09 -6.26 -22.55
C ARG A 39 -7.86 -4.77 -22.50
N ILE A 40 -7.03 -4.28 -23.43
CA ILE A 40 -6.82 -2.86 -23.68
C ILE A 40 -7.76 -2.50 -24.84
N GLU A 41 -8.66 -1.54 -24.62
CA GLU A 41 -9.70 -1.13 -25.57
C GLU A 41 -9.36 0.24 -26.22
N GLU A 42 -8.50 1.03 -25.59
CA GLU A 42 -8.15 2.37 -26.04
C GLU A 42 -6.94 2.37 -26.99
N PRO A 43 -7.03 2.98 -28.19
CA PRO A 43 -5.98 2.93 -29.21
C PRO A 43 -4.61 3.49 -28.74
N GLU A 44 -4.61 4.58 -27.98
CA GLU A 44 -3.37 5.19 -27.46
C GLU A 44 -2.64 4.23 -26.52
N LYS A 45 -3.38 3.58 -25.61
CA LYS A 45 -2.86 2.57 -24.68
C LYS A 45 -2.38 1.32 -25.38
N ILE A 46 -3.05 0.91 -26.45
CA ILE A 46 -2.60 -0.20 -27.29
C ILE A 46 -1.26 0.16 -27.95
N THR A 47 -1.15 1.38 -28.47
CA THR A 47 0.07 1.89 -29.10
C THR A 47 1.22 1.91 -28.11
N ARG A 48 1.02 2.53 -26.94
CA ARG A 48 2.02 2.57 -25.86
C ARG A 48 2.43 1.18 -25.38
N PHE A 49 1.47 0.27 -25.21
CA PHE A 49 1.77 -1.12 -24.85
C PHE A 49 2.61 -1.85 -25.91
N ASN A 50 2.35 -1.59 -27.18
CA ASN A 50 3.10 -2.17 -28.29
C ASN A 50 4.51 -1.59 -28.40
N GLU A 51 4.69 -0.29 -28.15
CA GLU A 51 5.99 0.39 -28.08
C GLU A 51 6.86 -0.16 -26.94
N ILE A 52 6.30 -0.27 -25.74
CA ILE A 52 6.99 -0.88 -24.59
C ILE A 52 7.33 -2.35 -24.90
N GLY A 53 6.39 -3.07 -25.48
CA GLY A 53 6.53 -4.47 -25.80
C GLY A 53 6.29 -5.39 -24.60
N LYS A 54 5.75 -6.59 -24.89
CA LYS A 54 5.29 -7.53 -23.87
C LYS A 54 6.40 -7.99 -22.92
N THR A 55 7.64 -8.12 -23.38
CA THR A 55 8.73 -8.61 -22.53
C THR A 55 9.06 -7.58 -21.45
N VAL A 56 9.30 -6.34 -21.86
CA VAL A 56 9.59 -5.20 -20.97
C VAL A 56 8.45 -4.99 -19.99
N PHE A 57 7.21 -4.95 -20.47
CA PHE A 57 6.03 -4.74 -19.63
C PHE A 57 5.92 -5.76 -18.48
N PHE A 58 6.11 -7.05 -18.75
CA PHE A 58 6.01 -8.08 -17.72
C PHE A 58 7.24 -8.15 -16.82
N ASP A 59 8.41 -7.73 -17.29
CA ASP A 59 9.62 -7.62 -16.47
C ASP A 59 9.48 -6.47 -15.47
N VAL A 60 9.04 -5.29 -15.92
CA VAL A 60 8.73 -4.13 -15.04
C VAL A 60 7.59 -4.45 -14.07
N MET A 61 6.57 -5.21 -14.49
CA MET A 61 5.54 -5.70 -13.58
C MET A 61 6.11 -6.64 -12.51
N SER A 62 7.01 -7.55 -12.89
CA SER A 62 7.69 -8.45 -11.94
C SER A 62 8.55 -7.65 -10.97
N TYR A 63 9.24 -6.61 -11.45
CA TYR A 63 10.02 -5.68 -10.64
C TYR A 63 9.17 -5.00 -9.56
N TYR A 64 8.09 -4.30 -9.93
CA TYR A 64 7.27 -3.58 -8.95
C TYR A 64 6.55 -4.52 -7.98
N ILE A 65 6.07 -5.68 -8.44
CA ILE A 65 5.45 -6.65 -7.53
C ILE A 65 6.48 -7.21 -6.53
N SER A 66 7.69 -7.54 -7.00
CA SER A 66 8.76 -8.03 -6.12
C SER A 66 9.20 -6.96 -5.12
N LYS A 67 9.42 -5.72 -5.58
CA LYS A 67 9.72 -4.58 -4.71
C LYS A 67 8.61 -4.35 -3.67
N GLY A 68 7.35 -4.46 -4.10
CA GLY A 68 6.18 -4.39 -3.21
C GLY A 68 6.09 -5.55 -2.21
N MET A 69 6.78 -6.66 -2.43
CA MET A 69 6.91 -7.79 -1.51
C MET A 69 8.20 -7.73 -0.67
N GLY A 70 9.01 -6.66 -0.79
CA GLY A 70 10.32 -6.57 -0.15
C GLY A 70 11.38 -7.49 -0.74
N GLU A 71 11.18 -7.97 -1.97
CA GLU A 71 12.09 -8.85 -2.69
C GLU A 71 12.93 -8.07 -3.70
N VAL A 72 14.15 -8.55 -3.95
CA VAL A 72 15.03 -7.99 -4.98
C VAL A 72 14.71 -8.61 -6.34
N HIS A 73 14.39 -7.78 -7.33
CA HIS A 73 14.26 -8.19 -8.73
C HIS A 73 15.25 -7.39 -9.58
N ASN A 74 16.31 -8.05 -10.04
CA ASN A 74 17.34 -7.41 -10.84
C ASN A 74 16.90 -7.30 -12.31
N LEU A 75 16.73 -6.08 -12.79
CA LEU A 75 16.48 -5.80 -14.20
C LEU A 75 17.79 -5.92 -14.97
N THR A 76 17.77 -6.69 -16.07
CA THR A 76 18.93 -6.90 -16.95
C THR A 76 18.72 -6.36 -18.35
N ASN A 77 17.47 -6.10 -18.73
CA ASN A 77 17.11 -5.53 -20.02
C ASN A 77 17.11 -3.99 -19.92
N GLN A 78 17.89 -3.33 -20.77
CA GLN A 78 18.00 -1.87 -20.80
C GLN A 78 16.63 -1.18 -20.97
N ALA A 79 15.76 -1.70 -21.83
CA ALA A 79 14.44 -1.12 -22.04
C ALA A 79 13.53 -1.23 -20.79
N SER A 80 13.73 -2.27 -19.95
CA SER A 80 13.05 -2.38 -18.65
C SER A 80 13.58 -1.38 -17.64
N ILE A 81 14.91 -1.16 -17.63
CA ILE A 81 15.57 -0.16 -16.78
C ILE A 81 15.10 1.24 -17.15
N ASP A 82 15.09 1.57 -18.44
CA ASP A 82 14.65 2.88 -18.95
C ASP A 82 13.20 3.16 -18.57
N LEU A 83 12.32 2.15 -18.69
CA LEU A 83 10.91 2.29 -18.29
C LEU A 83 10.75 2.45 -16.77
N VAL A 84 11.55 1.76 -15.95
CA VAL A 84 11.51 1.97 -14.49
C VAL A 84 12.00 3.37 -14.12
N ASN A 85 13.03 3.87 -14.79
CA ASN A 85 13.51 5.24 -14.60
C ASN A 85 12.45 6.27 -15.01
N GLU A 86 11.73 6.04 -16.12
CA GLU A 86 10.59 6.87 -16.54
C GLU A 86 9.49 6.89 -15.48
N LEU A 87 9.24 5.76 -14.82
CA LEU A 87 8.19 5.59 -13.81
C LEU A 87 8.62 5.98 -12.38
N GLU A 88 9.87 6.39 -12.16
CA GLU A 88 10.42 6.75 -10.85
C GLU A 88 9.56 7.82 -10.13
N PRO A 89 9.08 8.90 -10.78
CA PRO A 89 8.21 9.88 -10.15
C PRO A 89 6.88 9.31 -9.64
N LEU A 90 6.42 8.19 -10.24
CA LEU A 90 5.18 7.52 -9.88
C LEU A 90 5.39 6.34 -8.92
N GLU A 91 6.64 5.96 -8.63
CA GLU A 91 6.98 4.72 -7.93
C GLU A 91 6.24 4.57 -6.61
N ARG A 92 6.24 5.60 -5.76
CA ARG A 92 5.55 5.57 -4.46
C ARG A 92 4.07 5.28 -4.63
N THR A 93 3.42 5.97 -5.58
CA THR A 93 2.00 5.80 -5.88
C THR A 93 1.71 4.40 -6.44
N LEU A 94 2.59 3.89 -7.30
CA LEU A 94 2.51 2.55 -7.88
C LEU A 94 2.61 1.48 -6.79
N LEU A 95 3.60 1.57 -5.90
CA LEU A 95 3.81 0.65 -4.79
C LEU A 95 2.62 0.66 -3.83
N ASN A 96 2.14 1.84 -3.43
CA ASN A 96 0.95 1.96 -2.58
C ASN A 96 -0.29 1.32 -3.21
N ARG A 97 -0.43 1.46 -4.52
CA ARG A 97 -1.58 0.91 -5.25
C ARG A 97 -1.60 -0.62 -5.27
N ILE A 98 -0.43 -1.26 -5.28
CA ILE A 98 -0.31 -2.72 -5.34
C ILE A 98 -0.24 -3.39 -3.97
N GLN A 99 -0.03 -2.65 -2.88
CA GLN A 99 0.03 -3.22 -1.53
C GLN A 99 -1.23 -4.01 -1.16
N ASP A 100 -2.42 -3.40 -1.26
CA ASP A 100 -3.67 -4.10 -0.95
C ASP A 100 -3.83 -5.42 -1.73
N PRO A 101 -3.63 -5.48 -3.07
CA PRO A 101 -3.58 -6.75 -3.79
C PRO A 101 -2.55 -7.74 -3.25
N ILE A 102 -1.33 -7.30 -2.94
CA ILE A 102 -0.24 -8.15 -2.43
C ILE A 102 -0.64 -8.74 -1.08
N GLU A 103 -1.09 -7.92 -0.13
CA GLU A 103 -1.56 -8.38 1.18
C GLU A 103 -2.72 -9.37 1.06
N ASN A 104 -3.68 -9.07 0.19
CA ASN A 104 -4.83 -9.96 -0.03
C ASN A 104 -4.42 -11.33 -0.57
N MET A 105 -3.44 -11.39 -1.49
CA MET A 105 -2.92 -12.66 -1.99
C MET A 105 -2.16 -13.43 -0.90
N HIS A 106 -1.46 -12.72 0.00
CA HIS A 106 -0.76 -13.32 1.12
C HIS A 106 -1.68 -13.88 2.21
N ARG A 107 -2.95 -13.49 2.28
CA ARG A 107 -3.92 -14.12 3.21
C ARG A 107 -4.06 -15.62 3.00
N THR A 108 -3.92 -16.10 1.76
CA THR A 108 -3.94 -17.53 1.45
C THR A 108 -2.70 -18.23 2.00
N VAL A 109 -1.53 -17.60 1.90
CA VAL A 109 -0.28 -18.10 2.49
C VAL A 109 -0.42 -18.18 4.01
N ASP A 110 -0.87 -17.09 4.63
CA ASP A 110 -1.00 -16.96 6.09
C ASP A 110 -2.01 -17.97 6.68
N LYS A 111 -3.21 -18.05 6.10
CA LYS A 111 -4.30 -18.85 6.68
C LYS A 111 -4.30 -20.32 6.28
N GLN A 112 -3.72 -20.66 5.13
CA GLN A 112 -3.81 -22.01 4.55
C GLN A 112 -2.44 -22.64 4.25
N GLY A 113 -1.34 -21.89 4.38
CA GLY A 113 0.00 -22.38 4.08
C GLY A 113 0.27 -22.62 2.59
N TYR A 114 -0.61 -22.17 1.69
CA TYR A 114 -0.42 -22.37 0.25
C TYR A 114 0.34 -21.22 -0.40
N ASN A 115 1.26 -21.56 -1.30
CA ASN A 115 1.93 -20.59 -2.15
C ASN A 115 0.97 -20.07 -3.24
N VAL A 116 1.00 -18.76 -3.49
CA VAL A 116 0.25 -18.12 -4.57
C VAL A 116 1.21 -17.75 -5.70
N LEU A 117 0.83 -18.05 -6.94
CA LEU A 117 1.69 -17.88 -8.11
C LEU A 117 0.99 -17.10 -9.20
N LEU A 118 1.44 -15.86 -9.44
CA LEU A 118 1.02 -15.07 -10.58
C LEU A 118 1.83 -15.49 -11.80
N ARG A 119 1.14 -15.96 -12.85
CA ARG A 119 1.78 -16.47 -14.05
C ARG A 119 1.26 -15.82 -15.32
N ARG A 120 2.18 -15.40 -16.19
CA ARG A 120 1.90 -15.06 -17.59
C ARG A 120 1.85 -16.34 -18.40
N ARG A 121 0.75 -16.55 -19.12
CA ARG A 121 0.63 -17.65 -20.09
C ARG A 121 1.05 -17.18 -21.48
N THR A 122 2.00 -17.87 -22.08
CA THR A 122 2.32 -17.78 -23.52
C THR A 122 1.78 -19.00 -24.24
N GLN A 123 1.93 -19.06 -25.57
CA GLN A 123 1.58 -20.26 -26.34
C GLN A 123 2.43 -21.46 -25.92
N GLN A 124 3.72 -21.26 -25.64
CA GLN A 124 4.64 -22.36 -25.32
C GLN A 124 4.78 -22.67 -23.83
N ARG A 125 4.63 -21.68 -22.93
CA ARG A 125 4.95 -21.86 -21.50
C ARG A 125 4.16 -20.97 -20.56
N LYS A 126 4.22 -21.30 -19.27
CA LYS A 126 3.79 -20.42 -18.17
C LYS A 126 5.03 -19.82 -17.52
N ILE A 127 5.11 -18.49 -17.48
CA ILE A 127 6.20 -17.73 -16.89
C ILE A 127 5.71 -17.21 -15.55
N ILE A 128 6.46 -17.46 -14.47
CA ILE A 128 6.16 -16.89 -13.15
C ILE A 128 6.53 -15.41 -13.19
N ILE A 129 5.57 -14.56 -12.83
CA ILE A 129 5.74 -13.11 -12.70
C ILE A 129 5.99 -12.76 -11.23
N ALA A 130 5.29 -13.44 -10.32
CA ALA A 130 5.49 -13.29 -8.89
C ALA A 130 5.10 -14.58 -8.15
N LYS A 131 5.75 -14.81 -7.02
CA LYS A 131 5.44 -15.87 -6.06
C LYS A 131 5.23 -15.24 -4.70
N MET A 132 4.08 -15.53 -4.09
CA MET A 132 3.82 -15.25 -2.68
C MET A 132 3.97 -16.55 -1.90
N ASP A 133 4.81 -16.52 -0.87
CA ASP A 133 5.05 -17.62 0.04
C ASP A 133 5.35 -17.09 1.46
N SER A 134 5.74 -17.97 2.38
CA SER A 134 5.99 -17.58 3.78
C SER A 134 7.16 -16.59 3.94
N ALA A 135 8.14 -16.58 3.02
CA ALA A 135 9.25 -15.64 3.09
C ALA A 135 8.79 -14.24 2.67
N THR A 136 8.05 -14.14 1.56
CA THR A 136 7.48 -12.85 1.15
C THR A 136 6.42 -12.36 2.12
N LEU A 137 5.66 -13.26 2.77
CA LEU A 137 4.74 -12.93 3.87
C LEU A 137 5.50 -12.29 5.05
N TYR A 138 6.65 -12.86 5.42
CA TYR A 138 7.47 -12.29 6.48
C TYR A 138 7.92 -10.87 6.11
N ASN A 139 8.47 -10.69 4.90
CA ASN A 139 8.98 -9.40 4.43
C ASN A 139 7.92 -8.29 4.46
N ILE A 140 6.70 -8.55 3.97
CA ILE A 140 5.64 -7.53 3.95
C ILE A 140 5.09 -7.18 5.34
N ASN A 141 5.34 -8.02 6.33
CA ASN A 141 4.93 -7.78 7.72
C ASN A 141 6.03 -7.11 8.55
N ILE A 142 7.21 -6.85 7.99
CA ILE A 142 8.26 -6.10 8.68
C ILE A 142 7.81 -4.65 8.81
N GLU A 143 7.90 -4.15 10.05
CA GLU A 143 7.68 -2.75 10.38
C GLU A 143 8.98 -2.13 10.89
N HIS A 144 9.19 -0.86 10.56
CA HIS A 144 10.38 -0.11 10.92
C HIS A 144 10.00 1.08 11.79
N GLU A 145 10.53 1.11 12.99
CA GLU A 145 10.42 2.25 13.90
C GLU A 145 11.45 3.33 13.54
N SER A 146 11.07 4.60 13.70
CA SER A 146 12.03 5.69 13.63
C SER A 146 13.05 5.56 14.77
N PRO A 147 14.35 5.86 14.51
CA PRO A 147 15.40 5.66 15.50
C PRO A 147 15.26 6.57 16.73
N GLN A 148 14.57 7.70 16.57
CA GLN A 148 14.28 8.66 17.63
C GLN A 148 12.81 9.10 17.55
N PRO A 149 12.22 9.54 18.67
CA PRO A 149 10.92 10.20 18.66
C PRO A 149 10.95 11.45 17.80
N VAL A 150 9.86 11.67 17.07
CA VAL A 150 9.60 12.90 16.33
C VAL A 150 8.61 13.76 17.11
N GLN A 151 8.70 15.07 16.91
CA GLN A 151 7.65 15.99 17.33
C GLN A 151 6.80 16.35 16.13
N GLU A 152 5.49 16.13 16.23
CA GLU A 152 4.55 16.36 15.14
C GLU A 152 3.31 17.08 15.64
N ASN A 153 2.83 18.05 14.85
CA ASN A 153 1.54 18.67 15.09
C ASN A 153 0.47 17.82 14.44
N VAL A 154 -0.49 17.33 15.24
CA VAL A 154 -1.50 16.38 14.78
C VAL A 154 -2.89 16.80 15.23
N ILE A 155 -3.88 16.39 14.45
CA ILE A 155 -5.29 16.61 14.71
C ILE A 155 -5.91 15.25 15.01
N ILE A 156 -6.39 15.03 16.24
CA ILE A 156 -7.09 13.79 16.60
C ILE A 156 -8.51 13.85 16.02
N THR A 157 -8.84 12.85 15.20
CA THR A 157 -10.15 12.75 14.51
C THR A 157 -10.99 11.57 14.97
N ARG A 158 -10.35 10.53 15.52
CA ARG A 158 -11.03 9.44 16.25
C ARG A 158 -10.15 9.00 17.39
N PHE A 159 -10.77 8.64 18.50
CA PHE A 159 -10.07 8.16 19.67
C PHE A 159 -10.92 7.14 20.43
N ASN A 160 -10.31 6.01 20.77
CA ASN A 160 -10.87 5.01 21.65
C ASN A 160 -10.17 5.12 23.01
N MET A 161 -10.90 5.68 23.97
CA MET A 161 -10.43 5.89 25.34
C MET A 161 -10.24 4.59 26.14
N LEU A 162 -10.77 3.45 25.68
CA LEU A 162 -10.52 2.17 26.37
C LEU A 162 -9.15 1.59 26.02
N THR A 163 -8.67 1.84 24.81
CA THR A 163 -7.45 1.20 24.27
C THR A 163 -6.32 2.16 23.99
N GLY A 164 -6.53 3.48 24.12
CA GLY A 164 -5.51 4.47 23.80
C GLY A 164 -5.15 4.51 22.31
N THR A 165 -6.07 4.12 21.43
CA THR A 165 -5.84 4.03 19.98
C THR A 165 -6.79 4.94 19.22
N GLY A 166 -6.41 5.31 17.99
CA GLY A 166 -7.27 6.18 17.21
C GLY A 166 -6.77 6.48 15.81
N ARG A 167 -7.19 7.66 15.34
CA ARG A 167 -6.84 8.23 14.05
C ARG A 167 -6.49 9.68 14.21
N LEU A 168 -5.42 10.09 13.53
CA LEU A 168 -4.96 11.46 13.47
C LEU A 168 -4.74 11.92 12.03
N LEU A 169 -4.66 13.24 11.84
CA LEU A 169 -4.24 13.88 10.60
C LEU A 169 -3.02 14.77 10.87
N LEU A 170 -2.08 14.83 9.93
CA LEU A 170 -0.97 15.79 9.99
C LEU A 170 -1.42 17.18 9.56
N ASP A 171 -2.28 17.23 8.55
CA ASP A 171 -2.99 18.43 8.14
C ASP A 171 -4.40 18.07 7.63
N ARG A 172 -5.21 19.06 7.26
CA ARG A 172 -6.60 18.86 6.84
C ARG A 172 -6.76 18.09 5.52
N GLN A 173 -5.72 18.02 4.70
CA GLN A 173 -5.74 17.38 3.38
C GLN A 173 -5.03 16.02 3.39
N SER A 174 -4.33 15.71 4.48
CA SER A 174 -3.63 14.46 4.71
C SER A 174 -4.59 13.30 4.88
N ASP A 175 -4.09 12.11 4.57
CA ASP A 175 -4.77 10.87 4.89
C ASP A 175 -4.80 10.63 6.40
N SER A 176 -5.81 9.88 6.83
CA SER A 176 -6.00 9.48 8.23
C SER A 176 -5.00 8.40 8.63
N ILE A 177 -4.12 8.72 9.58
CA ILE A 177 -3.06 7.82 10.06
C ILE A 177 -3.47 7.23 11.40
N ALA A 178 -3.19 5.95 11.60
CA ALA A 178 -3.46 5.28 12.87
C ALA A 178 -2.52 5.81 13.96
N PHE A 179 -2.97 5.81 15.21
CA PHE A 179 -2.06 5.94 16.33
C PHE A 179 -2.43 4.97 17.45
N ARG A 180 -1.43 4.67 18.27
CA ARG A 180 -1.56 4.00 19.56
C ARG A 180 -0.63 4.65 20.56
N HIS A 181 -0.95 4.54 21.85
CA HIS A 181 -0.04 4.95 22.90
C HIS A 181 1.10 3.94 23.09
N ALA A 182 2.28 4.40 23.53
CA ALA A 182 3.45 3.56 23.80
C ALA A 182 3.26 2.68 25.04
N LEU A 183 2.60 3.24 26.06
CA LEU A 183 2.16 2.53 27.26
C LEU A 183 0.77 1.93 27.07
N ASN A 184 0.47 0.86 27.81
CA ASN A 184 -0.91 0.43 28.04
C ASN A 184 -1.72 1.62 28.57
N TRP A 185 -2.93 1.78 28.05
CA TRP A 185 -3.73 2.99 28.30
C TRP A 185 -4.02 3.21 29.78
N GLU A 186 -4.28 2.14 30.54
CA GLU A 186 -4.48 2.16 32.00
C GLU A 186 -3.32 2.76 32.82
N HIS A 187 -2.12 2.84 32.24
CA HIS A 187 -0.92 3.41 32.87
C HIS A 187 -0.59 4.82 32.38
N VAL A 188 -1.39 5.38 31.48
CA VAL A 188 -1.22 6.75 30.99
C VAL A 188 -1.72 7.74 32.04
N LEU A 189 -0.97 8.81 32.25
CA LEU A 189 -1.37 9.85 33.19
C LEU A 189 -2.70 10.49 32.75
N GLN A 190 -3.64 10.66 33.68
CA GLN A 190 -4.94 11.28 33.39
C GLN A 190 -4.82 12.64 32.69
N SER A 191 -3.77 13.41 33.00
CA SER A 191 -3.50 14.69 32.33
C SER A 191 -3.23 14.53 30.83
N GLN A 192 -2.50 13.48 30.43
CA GLN A 192 -2.24 13.12 29.04
C GLN A 192 -3.52 12.62 28.37
N GLU A 193 -4.27 11.73 29.03
CA GLU A 193 -5.56 11.25 28.51
C GLU A 193 -6.53 12.40 28.19
N ASN A 194 -6.62 13.37 29.09
CA ASN A 194 -7.47 14.54 28.94
C ASN A 194 -7.07 15.40 27.74
N LYS A 195 -5.78 15.47 27.38
CA LYS A 195 -5.31 16.20 26.18
C LYS A 195 -5.89 15.58 24.91
N PHE A 196 -5.90 14.25 24.79
CA PHE A 196 -6.50 13.55 23.63
C PHE A 196 -8.01 13.79 23.53
N SER A 197 -8.74 13.56 24.63
CA SER A 197 -10.19 13.72 24.66
C SER A 197 -10.63 15.15 24.39
N ARG A 198 -9.92 16.14 24.95
CA ARG A 198 -10.21 17.56 24.71
C ARG A 198 -9.91 17.97 23.27
N ASN A 199 -8.82 17.47 22.68
CA ASN A 199 -8.52 17.73 21.28
C ASN A 199 -9.64 17.20 20.37
N LEU A 200 -10.06 15.95 20.58
CA LEU A 200 -11.16 15.36 19.83
C LEU A 200 -12.48 16.12 20.02
N ASP A 201 -12.83 16.48 21.25
CA ASP A 201 -14.06 17.23 21.55
C ASP A 201 -14.11 18.58 20.84
N VAL A 202 -13.00 19.34 20.89
CA VAL A 202 -12.88 20.63 20.18
C VAL A 202 -13.04 20.42 18.67
N ASN A 203 -12.33 19.44 18.10
CA ASN A 203 -12.35 19.16 16.67
C ASN A 203 -13.73 18.66 16.18
N ASN A 204 -14.50 17.99 17.03
CA ASN A 204 -15.86 17.56 16.71
C ASN A 204 -16.87 18.74 16.76
N ARG A 205 -16.67 19.70 17.67
CA ARG A 205 -17.57 20.86 17.86
C ARG A 205 -17.30 22.01 16.89
N GLY A 206 -16.08 22.12 16.39
CA GLY A 206 -15.58 23.29 15.67
C GLY A 206 -16.03 23.50 14.23
N GLY A 207 -16.81 22.58 13.65
CA GLY A 207 -17.06 22.58 12.20
C GLY A 207 -15.76 22.49 11.38
N ARG A 208 -15.81 22.76 10.07
CA ARG A 208 -14.64 22.58 9.19
C ARG A 208 -13.47 23.55 9.47
N ASP A 209 -13.68 24.62 10.24
CA ASP A 209 -12.74 25.74 10.35
C ASP A 209 -11.94 25.81 11.66
N ALA A 210 -12.31 25.07 12.71
CA ALA A 210 -11.70 25.19 14.04
C ALA A 210 -10.91 23.94 14.50
N PHE A 211 -10.29 23.20 13.59
CA PHE A 211 -9.34 22.15 14.00
C PHE A 211 -8.14 22.76 14.71
N ILE A 212 -7.92 22.35 15.98
CA ILE A 212 -6.78 22.78 16.78
C ILE A 212 -5.80 21.61 16.84
N PRO A 213 -4.58 21.71 16.28
CA PRO A 213 -3.58 20.67 16.42
C PRO A 213 -3.02 20.61 17.84
N ILE A 214 -2.58 19.42 18.26
CA ILE A 214 -1.75 19.20 19.44
C ILE A 214 -0.37 18.70 18.99
N THR A 215 0.67 19.04 19.74
CA THR A 215 2.02 18.53 19.48
C THR A 215 2.23 17.23 20.24
N ILE A 216 2.66 16.19 19.54
CA ILE A 216 2.97 14.88 20.11
C ILE A 216 4.46 14.58 19.99
N SER A 217 5.00 13.85 20.96
CA SER A 217 6.25 13.11 20.82
C SER A 217 5.93 11.66 20.50
N ALA A 218 6.39 11.15 19.36
CA ALA A 218 6.01 9.82 18.89
C ALA A 218 7.08 9.12 18.05
N ILE A 219 7.06 7.79 18.09
CA ILE A 219 7.81 6.96 17.14
C ILE A 219 6.96 6.78 15.88
N LYS A 220 7.55 6.98 14.70
CA LYS A 220 6.94 6.68 13.41
C LYS A 220 7.13 5.19 13.11
N LEU A 221 6.03 4.46 12.91
CA LEU A 221 6.06 3.07 12.47
C LEU A 221 5.75 3.01 10.98
N ARG A 222 6.73 2.59 10.18
CA ARG A 222 6.63 2.45 8.73
C ARG A 222 6.54 0.99 8.32
N ASN A 223 5.85 0.71 7.22
CA ASN A 223 5.89 -0.62 6.61
C ASN A 223 7.20 -0.84 5.83
N HIS A 224 7.35 -2.03 5.24
CA HIS A 224 8.51 -2.45 4.46
C HIS A 224 8.78 -1.63 3.19
N ILE A 225 7.78 -0.91 2.66
CA ILE A 225 7.97 0.04 1.54
C ILE A 225 8.18 1.49 2.02
N GLY A 226 8.29 1.73 3.33
CA GLY A 226 8.55 3.03 3.92
C GLY A 226 7.32 3.94 4.09
N GLU A 227 6.11 3.45 3.83
CA GLU A 227 4.87 4.18 4.13
C GLU A 227 4.63 4.25 5.63
N LEU A 228 4.18 5.42 6.08
CA LEU A 228 3.82 5.63 7.46
C LEU A 228 2.49 4.92 7.76
N LYS A 229 2.52 3.95 8.68
CA LYS A 229 1.35 3.15 9.07
C LYS A 229 0.71 3.70 10.34
N THR A 230 1.54 3.94 11.36
CA THR A 230 1.09 4.26 12.71
C THR A 230 2.05 5.22 13.40
N TYR A 231 1.52 6.12 14.23
CA TYR A 231 2.29 6.79 15.27
C TYR A 231 2.17 6.05 16.60
N ILE A 232 3.29 5.75 17.24
CA ILE A 232 3.34 5.25 18.62
C ILE A 232 3.64 6.45 19.51
N ILE A 233 2.60 7.01 20.11
CA ILE A 233 2.68 8.25 20.88
C ILE A 233 3.22 7.96 22.27
N GLN A 234 4.28 8.68 22.65
CA GLN A 234 4.88 8.60 23.97
C GLN A 234 4.22 9.61 24.93
N GLU A 235 4.01 10.83 24.44
CA GLU A 235 3.35 11.90 25.19
C GLU A 235 2.80 12.99 24.26
N VAL A 236 1.87 13.77 24.77
CA VAL A 236 1.45 15.05 24.21
C VAL A 236 2.18 16.16 24.96
N LEU A 237 2.85 17.04 24.21
CA LEU A 237 3.63 18.15 24.75
C LEU A 237 2.74 19.29 25.29
#